data_AF-A0A965X2A7-F1
#
_entry.id   AF-A0A965X2A7-F1
#
_cell.length_a   1.000
_cell.length_b   1.000
_cell.length_c   1.000
_cell.angle_alpha   90.00
_cell.angle_beta   90.00
_cell.angle_gamma   90.00
#
_symmetry.space_group_name_H-M   'P 1'
#
loop_
_entity.id
_entity.type
_entity.pdbx_description
1 polymer ?
#
loop_
_entity_poly.entity_id
_entity_poly.type
_entity_poly.pdbx_seq_one_letter_code
_entity_poly.pdbx_strand_id
1 'polypeptide(L)' 'MQIVIINNASNNIGKVLYGYCNGYFGRDSYSDKVIIAEGDLWVVAMPEYGKYPDTACFDSVEEKNKRIKEWSVREEEDD' A
#
# COMPACT_ATOMS: atom_id res chain seq x y z
N MET A 1 -13.55 7.98 32.55
CA MET A 1 -13.69 7.86 31.08
C MET A 1 -12.38 7.26 30.60
N GLN A 2 -12.38 5.98 30.23
CA GLN A 2 -11.16 5.26 29.88
C GLN A 2 -10.95 5.42 28.38
N ILE A 3 -9.88 6.09 27.98
CA ILE A 3 -9.46 6.16 26.58
C ILE A 3 -8.83 4.81 26.27
N VAL A 4 -9.57 3.94 25.58
CA VAL A 4 -9.03 2.71 25.03
C VAL A 4 -8.30 3.09 23.76
N ILE A 5 -6.97 3.18 23.82
CA ILE A 5 -6.15 3.25 22.61
C ILE A 5 -6.19 1.86 22.00
N ILE A 6 -7.09 1.67 21.03
CA ILE A 6 -7.10 0.45 20.22
C ILE A 6 -5.91 0.59 19.28
N ASN A 7 -4.75 0.04 19.66
CA ASN A 7 -3.63 -0.16 18.75
C ASN A 7 -4.02 -1.27 17.75
N ASN A 8 -4.96 -0.98 16.87
CA ASN A 8 -5.34 -1.89 15.80
C ASN A 8 -4.65 -1.47 14.51
N ALA A 9 -4.05 -2.47 13.88
CA ALA A 9 -3.50 -2.49 12.54
C ALA A 9 -2.20 -1.68 12.34
N SER A 10 -1.19 -2.40 11.86
CA SER A 10 -0.01 -1.89 11.15
C SER A 10 -0.29 -0.59 10.42
N ASN A 11 0.26 0.54 10.90
CA ASN A 11 0.15 1.83 10.23
C ASN A 11 1.20 1.89 9.11
N ASN A 12 0.77 1.59 7.89
CA ASN A 12 1.57 1.64 6.68
C ASN A 12 1.59 3.03 6.03
N ILE A 13 0.92 4.03 6.63
CA ILE A 13 0.95 5.41 6.12
C ILE A 13 2.39 5.91 6.06
N GLY A 14 2.79 6.46 4.91
CA GLY A 14 4.15 6.90 4.60
C GLY A 14 5.05 5.81 4.02
N LYS A 15 4.60 4.55 3.94
CA LYS A 15 5.37 3.48 3.33
C LYS A 15 5.40 3.61 1.82
N VAL A 16 6.59 3.42 1.23
CA VAL A 16 6.78 3.37 -0.22
C VAL A 16 6.46 1.98 -0.72
N LEU A 17 5.69 1.91 -1.81
CA LEU A 17 5.39 0.72 -2.59
C LEU A 17 6.16 0.81 -3.91
N TYR A 18 7.06 -0.13 -4.12
CA TYR A 18 7.94 -0.20 -5.29
C TYR A 18 7.31 -1.10 -6.37
N GLY A 19 7.05 -0.51 -7.53
CA GLY A 19 7.08 -1.17 -8.85
C GLY A 19 6.09 -2.28 -9.23
N TYR A 20 5.27 -2.87 -8.35
CA TYR A 20 4.42 -4.01 -8.75
C TYR A 20 2.91 -3.74 -8.73
N CYS A 21 2.38 -3.31 -9.88
CA CYS A 21 0.95 -3.33 -10.17
C CYS A 21 0.54 -4.69 -10.75
N ASN A 22 0.29 -5.68 -9.88
CA ASN A 22 -0.41 -6.93 -10.24
C ASN A 22 -1.91 -6.67 -10.56
N GLY A 23 -2.24 -5.55 -11.20
CA GLY A 23 -3.61 -5.10 -11.48
C GLY A 23 -4.32 -4.35 -10.35
N TYR A 24 -3.76 -4.29 -9.13
CA TYR A 24 -4.44 -3.70 -7.96
C TYR A 24 -4.61 -2.17 -8.03
N PHE A 25 -3.69 -1.44 -8.65
CA PHE A 25 -3.80 0.01 -8.85
C PHE A 25 -3.92 0.36 -10.36
N GLY A 26 -4.40 -0.57 -11.18
CA GLY A 26 -4.51 -0.43 -12.64
C GLY A 26 -3.27 -0.91 -13.40
N ARG A 27 -3.46 -1.21 -14.70
CA ARG A 27 -2.46 -1.86 -15.57
C ARG A 27 -1.23 -1.00 -15.86
N ASP A 28 -1.37 0.32 -15.79
CA ASP A 28 -0.32 1.27 -16.24
C ASP A 28 0.35 2.03 -15.08
N SER A 29 0.04 1.69 -13.82
CA SER A 29 0.56 2.41 -12.65
C SER A 29 1.83 1.74 -12.10
N TYR A 30 2.93 1.76 -12.88
CA TYR A 30 4.23 1.17 -12.51
C TYR A 30 5.14 2.09 -11.68
N SER A 31 4.71 3.32 -11.39
CA SER A 31 5.50 4.23 -10.55
C SER A 31 5.50 3.80 -9.09
N ASP A 32 6.55 4.18 -8.37
CA ASP A 32 6.55 4.15 -6.91
C ASP A 32 5.39 4.97 -6.36
N LYS A 33 4.87 4.52 -5.21
CA LYS A 33 3.73 5.15 -4.54
C LYS A 33 3.94 5.21 -3.05
N VAL A 34 3.38 6.23 -2.41
CA VAL A 34 3.39 6.36 -0.95
C VAL A 34 1.98 6.15 -0.43
N ILE A 35 1.78 5.24 0.53
CA ILE A 35 0.48 5.06 1.18
C ILE A 35 0.15 6.33 1.97
N ILE A 36 -1.00 6.94 1.68
CA ILE A 36 -1.48 8.16 2.37
C ILE A 36 -2.70 7.90 3.26
N ALA A 37 -3.42 6.79 3.02
CA ALA A 37 -4.49 6.32 3.87
C ALA A 37 -4.68 4.81 3.71
N GLU A 38 -5.22 4.16 4.73
CA GLU A 38 -5.60 2.75 4.66
C GLU A 38 -6.82 2.43 5.53
N GLY A 39 -7.50 1.34 5.17
CA GLY A 39 -8.46 0.65 6.02
C GLY A 39 -8.16 -0.85 6.03
N ASP A 40 -9.04 -1.64 6.63
CA ASP A 40 -8.80 -3.09 6.81
C ASP A 40 -8.55 -3.82 5.49
N LEU A 41 -9.30 -3.46 4.45
CA LEU A 41 -9.32 -4.14 3.14
C LEU A 41 -8.98 -3.22 1.97
N TRP A 42 -8.42 -2.04 2.23
CA TRP A 42 -8.08 -1.11 1.17
C TRP A 42 -6.90 -0.21 1.56
N VAL A 43 -6.21 0.31 0.55
CA VAL A 43 -5.20 1.36 0.70
C VAL A 43 -5.37 2.42 -0.39
N VAL A 44 -5.04 3.66 -0.04
CA VAL A 44 -4.93 4.78 -0.98
C VAL A 44 -3.46 5.20 -1.01
N ALA A 45 -2.89 5.23 -2.20
CA ALA A 45 -1.47 5.55 -2.41
C ALA A 45 -1.29 6.66 -3.44
N MET A 46 -0.41 7.61 -3.14
CA MET A 46 -0.07 8.70 -4.05
C MET A 46 1.13 8.28 -4.91
N PRO A 47 1.00 8.21 -6.24
CA PRO A 47 2.14 8.00 -7.14
C PRO A 47 3.09 9.19 -7.12
N GLU A 48 4.39 8.92 -7.26
CA GLU A 48 5.43 9.97 -7.28
C GLU A 48 5.19 11.02 -8.38
N TYR A 49 4.77 10.58 -9.57
CA TYR A 49 4.57 11.44 -10.74
C TYR A 49 3.10 11.64 -11.12
N GLY A 50 2.15 11.06 -10.38
CA GLY A 50 0.73 11.13 -10.72
C GLY A 50 0.02 12.30 -10.05
N LYS A 51 -1.04 12.77 -10.71
CA LYS A 51 -1.87 13.89 -10.20
C LYS A 51 -2.92 13.43 -9.18
N TYR A 52 -3.29 12.16 -9.22
CA TYR A 52 -4.39 11.62 -8.43
C TYR A 52 -3.91 10.38 -7.64
N PRO A 53 -4.47 10.15 -6.45
CA PRO A 53 -4.17 8.95 -5.69
C PRO A 53 -4.83 7.73 -6.33
N ASP A 54 -4.13 6.60 -6.29
CA ASP A 54 -4.66 5.31 -6.67
C ASP A 54 -5.22 4.57 -5.45
N THR A 55 -6.23 3.72 -5.66
CA THR A 55 -6.82 2.90 -4.61
C THR A 55 -6.70 1.43 -4.96
N ALA A 56 -6.31 0.60 -3.99
CA ALA A 56 -6.35 -0.85 -4.10
C ALA A 56 -7.26 -1.43 -3.02
N CYS A 57 -8.01 -2.46 -3.39
CA CYS A 57 -8.86 -3.23 -2.49
C CYS A 57 -8.37 -4.69 -2.47
N PHE A 58 -8.61 -5.36 -1.35
CA PHE A 58 -8.17 -6.74 -1.08
C PHE A 58 -9.32 -7.58 -0.56
N ASP A 59 -9.24 -8.89 -0.73
CA ASP A 59 -10.27 -9.81 -0.26
C ASP A 59 -10.11 -10.12 1.24
N SER A 60 -8.92 -9.87 1.81
CA SER A 60 -8.66 -10.06 3.25
C SER A 60 -7.55 -9.13 3.78
N VAL A 61 -7.57 -8.93 5.11
CA VAL A 61 -6.52 -8.17 5.83
C VAL A 61 -5.15 -8.85 5.66
N GLU A 62 -5.14 -10.18 5.66
CA GLU A 62 -3.93 -10.99 5.55
C GLU A 62 -3.28 -10.87 4.16
N GLU A 63 -4.11 -10.87 3.11
CA GLU A 63 -3.68 -10.56 1.75
C GLU A 63 -3.14 -9.13 1.64
N LYS A 64 -3.88 -8.12 2.13
CA LYS A 64 -3.42 -6.72 2.15
C LYS A 64 -2.01 -6.61 2.75
N ASN A 65 -1.83 -7.16 3.95
CA ASN A 65 -0.57 -7.07 4.67
C ASN A 65 0.57 -7.81 3.95
N LYS A 66 0.28 -8.97 3.36
CA LYS A 66 1.24 -9.71 2.53
C LYS A 66 1.68 -8.88 1.33
N ARG A 67 0.74 -8.30 0.58
CA ARG A 67 1.02 -7.48 -0.61
C ARG A 67 1.79 -6.22 -0.27
N ILE A 68 1.39 -5.47 0.75
CA ILE A 68 2.12 -4.28 1.20
C ILE A 68 3.55 -4.64 1.61
N LYS A 69 3.75 -5.79 2.28
CA LYS A 69 5.08 -6.26 2.65
C LYS A 69 5.93 -6.56 1.41
N GLU A 70 5.39 -7.32 0.46
CA GLU A 70 6.04 -7.64 -0.82
C GLU A 70 6.45 -6.36 -1.58
N TRP A 71 5.50 -5.44 -1.80
CA TRP A 71 5.75 -4.21 -2.56
C TRP A 71 6.65 -3.21 -1.84
N SER A 72 6.79 -3.30 -0.52
CA SER A 72 7.66 -2.39 0.24
C SER A 72 9.14 -2.77 0.23
N VAL A 73 9.49 -3.88 -0.42
CA VAL A 73 10.88 -4.29 -0.63
C VAL A 73 11.23 -3.92 -2.07
N ARG A 74 12.25 -3.09 -2.24
CA ARG A 74 12.84 -2.84 -3.55
C ARG A 74 13.58 -4.11 -3.96
N GLU A 75 13.16 -4.78 -5.03
CA GLU A 75 13.97 -5.85 -5.61
C GLU A 75 15.30 -5.22 -6.05
N GLU A 76 16.42 -5.67 -5.48
CA GLU A 76 17.73 -5.39 -6.04
C GLU A 76 17.83 -6.23 -7.32
N GLU A 77 18.11 -5.61 -8.46
CA GLU A 77 18.44 -6.35 -9.69
C GLU A 77 19.67 -7.20 -9.37
N ASP A 78 19.50 -8.52 -9.26
CA ASP A 78 20.63 -9.46 -9.25
C ASP A 78 21.34 -9.33 -10.62
N ASP A 79 22.46 -8.60 -10.64
CA ASP A 79 23.40 -8.45 -11.76
C ASP A 79 23.96 -9.79 -12.28
#